data_AF-A0A0D8HX05-F1
#
_entry.id   AF-A0A0D8HX05-F1
#
_cell.length_a   1.000
_cell.length_b   1.000
_cell.length_c   1.000
_cell.angle_alpha   90.00
_cell.angle_beta   90.00
_cell.angle_gamma   90.00
#
_symmetry.space_group_name_H-M   'P 1'
#
loop_
_entity.id
_entity.type
_entity.pdbx_description
1 polymer ?
#
loop_
_entity_poly.entity_id
_entity_poly.type
_entity_poly.pdbx_seq_one_letter_code
_entity_poly.pdbx_strand_id
1 'polypeptide(L)'
;MKSSTGSGLSLSRDVEPVSLDLVPIALIAPRLKRIAVAVIVLGVVVGLVVSVFASTTVALLVGFIIAVPTSLAILMTLRRHITLYGKKIRAQAGFRTGEVDAAEVVTAELMVRTGRISEVSMKLTDARSSVRIPLALYTAGGGRELEILALRKLADALASSELVPAAALSSVLIEQLRAEARGAGLAERPLYRAVELVSATGRVPRTTLTDHEVAGLLD
;
A
#
# COMPACT_ATOMS: atom_id res chain seq x y z
N MET A 1 14.76 24.90 51.24
CA MET A 1 14.28 25.04 49.85
C MET A 1 15.30 24.45 48.89
N LYS A 2 15.09 23.21 48.44
CA LYS A 2 15.75 22.66 47.25
C LYS A 2 14.66 21.92 46.46
N SER A 3 14.33 22.50 45.32
CA SER A 3 13.22 22.15 44.45
C SER A 3 13.42 20.77 43.83
N SER A 4 12.37 19.96 43.94
CA SER A 4 12.12 18.76 43.15
C SER A 4 11.93 19.13 41.69
N THR A 5 12.63 18.45 40.78
CA THR A 5 12.21 18.37 39.38
C THR A 5 12.38 16.94 38.92
N GLY A 6 11.38 16.13 39.26
CA GLY A 6 11.14 14.87 38.57
C GLY A 6 10.65 15.18 37.16
N SER A 7 11.56 15.18 36.20
CA SER A 7 11.19 15.21 34.78
C SER A 7 10.75 13.80 34.40
N GLY A 8 9.44 13.60 34.41
CA GLY A 8 8.82 12.41 33.86
C GLY A 8 9.11 12.34 32.37
N LEU A 9 10.10 11.53 32.00
CA LEU A 9 10.20 10.94 30.68
C LEU A 9 8.99 10.02 30.53
N SER A 10 7.90 10.57 30.00
CA SER A 10 6.82 9.77 29.43
C SER A 10 7.44 8.93 28.32
N LEU A 11 7.78 7.69 28.66
CA LEU A 11 7.87 6.58 27.72
C LEU A 11 6.52 6.54 26.99
N SER A 12 6.38 7.30 25.91
CA SER A 12 5.42 6.97 24.87
C SER A 12 5.70 5.51 24.56
N ARG A 13 4.83 4.60 25.01
CA ARG A 13 4.92 3.18 24.68
C ARG A 13 5.16 3.13 23.18
N ASP A 14 6.36 2.74 22.77
CA ASP A 14 6.70 2.56 21.37
C ASP A 14 5.74 1.51 20.83
N VAL A 15 4.66 1.96 20.21
CA VAL A 15 3.71 1.06 19.57
C VAL A 15 4.46 0.49 18.39
N GLU A 16 4.80 -0.79 18.48
CA GLU A 16 5.62 -1.45 17.49
C GLU A 16 4.97 -1.30 16.11
N PRO A 17 5.68 -0.68 15.14
CA PRO A 17 5.12 -0.40 13.82
C PRO A 17 4.79 -1.70 13.09
N VAL A 18 3.57 -1.79 12.56
CA VAL A 18 3.15 -2.92 11.73
C VAL A 18 3.19 -2.52 10.26
N SER A 19 3.96 -3.24 9.46
CA SER A 19 4.01 -3.01 8.01
C SER A 19 2.70 -3.46 7.37
N LEU A 20 2.14 -2.61 6.51
CA LEU A 20 0.95 -2.89 5.71
C LEU A 20 1.32 -3.17 4.24
N ASP A 21 2.53 -3.68 3.99
CA ASP A 21 3.01 -3.98 2.65
C ASP A 21 2.65 -5.42 2.25
N LEU A 22 1.83 -5.58 1.21
CA LEU A 22 1.50 -6.90 0.65
C LEU A 22 2.73 -7.67 0.18
N VAL A 23 3.67 -6.98 -0.45
CA VAL A 23 4.93 -7.58 -0.88
C VAL A 23 6.05 -6.79 -0.22
N PRO A 24 6.78 -7.38 0.74
CA PRO A 24 7.90 -6.71 1.37
C PRO A 24 8.87 -6.26 0.28
N ILE A 25 9.12 -4.95 0.20
CA ILE A 25 10.06 -4.41 -0.77
C ILE A 25 11.45 -5.02 -0.60
N ALA A 26 11.80 -5.50 0.58
CA ALA A 26 13.01 -6.28 0.82
C ALA A 26 13.21 -7.45 -0.17
N LEU A 27 12.12 -8.08 -0.65
CA LEU A 27 12.18 -9.19 -1.59
C LEU A 27 12.42 -8.75 -3.05
N ILE A 28 11.94 -7.55 -3.43
CA ILE A 28 12.06 -7.04 -4.81
C ILE A 28 13.25 -6.06 -4.95
N ALA A 29 13.66 -5.42 -3.85
CA ALA A 29 14.68 -4.39 -3.81
C ALA A 29 16.01 -4.80 -4.46
N PRO A 30 16.55 -6.02 -4.27
CA PRO A 30 17.79 -6.42 -4.93
C PRO A 30 17.66 -6.43 -6.46
N ARG A 31 16.52 -6.90 -6.96
CA ARG A 31 16.25 -6.98 -8.41
C ARG A 31 16.06 -5.59 -9.01
N LEU A 32 15.28 -4.74 -8.36
CA LEU A 32 15.07 -3.35 -8.78
C LEU A 32 16.38 -2.55 -8.76
N LYS A 33 17.22 -2.72 -7.73
CA LYS A 33 18.56 -2.09 -7.68
C LYS A 33 19.43 -2.53 -8.86
N ARG A 34 19.43 -3.82 -9.21
CA ARG A 34 20.17 -4.32 -10.39
C ARG A 34 19.66 -3.71 -11.70
N ILE A 35 18.34 -3.59 -11.87
CA ILE A 35 17.75 -2.94 -13.05
C ILE A 35 18.14 -1.47 -13.11
N ALA A 36 18.08 -0.74 -11.98
CA ALA A 36 18.50 0.66 -11.93
C ALA A 36 19.98 0.82 -12.33
N VAL A 37 20.87 -0.03 -11.83
CA VAL A 37 22.29 -0.03 -12.24
C VAL A 37 22.43 -0.28 -13.74
N ALA A 38 21.73 -1.26 -14.30
CA ALA A 38 21.78 -1.55 -15.74
C ALA A 38 21.32 -0.36 -16.61
N VAL A 39 20.25 0.32 -16.18
CA VAL A 39 19.74 1.52 -16.85
C VAL A 39 20.74 2.68 -16.80
N ILE A 40 21.40 2.88 -15.66
CA ILE A 40 22.43 3.91 -15.52
C ILE A 40 23.60 3.61 -16.45
N VAL A 41 24.09 2.36 -16.46
CA VAL A 41 25.18 1.92 -17.35
C VAL A 41 24.81 2.14 -18.81
N LEU A 42 23.58 1.80 -19.21
CA LEU A 42 23.10 2.01 -20.57
C LEU A 42 23.11 3.51 -20.94
N GLY A 43 22.61 4.39 -20.07
CA GLY A 43 22.65 5.83 -20.31
C GLY A 43 24.07 6.38 -20.43
N VAL A 44 25.01 5.87 -19.63
CA VAL A 44 26.44 6.22 -19.74
C VAL A 44 27.01 5.75 -21.08
N VAL A 45 26.76 4.50 -21.49
CA VAL A 45 27.24 3.95 -22.77
C VAL A 45 26.70 4.76 -23.95
N VAL A 46 25.39 5.05 -23.97
CA VAL A 46 24.79 5.86 -25.02
C VAL A 46 25.38 7.28 -25.03
N GLY A 47 25.55 7.90 -23.87
CA GLY A 47 26.22 9.21 -23.76
C GLY A 47 27.63 9.18 -24.34
N LEU A 48 28.44 8.16 -24.02
CA LEU A 48 29.78 7.99 -24.56
C LEU A 48 29.76 7.85 -26.09
N VAL A 49 28.85 7.04 -26.64
CA VAL A 49 28.70 6.91 -28.10
C VAL A 49 28.36 8.26 -28.75
N VAL A 50 27.43 9.01 -28.16
CA VAL A 50 27.03 10.34 -28.67
C VAL A 50 28.19 11.35 -28.59
N SER A 51 29.07 11.25 -27.59
CA SER A 51 30.23 12.16 -27.47
C SER A 51 31.24 12.05 -28.61
N VAL A 52 31.22 10.97 -29.37
CA VAL A 52 32.05 10.81 -30.57
C VAL A 52 31.54 11.67 -31.72
N PHE A 53 30.23 11.92 -31.78
CA PHE A 53 29.55 12.60 -32.90
C PHE A 53 29.06 14.01 -32.57
N ALA A 54 28.99 14.36 -31.29
CA ALA A 54 28.44 15.62 -30.81
C ALA A 54 29.30 16.23 -29.70
N SER A 55 28.98 17.45 -29.29
CA SER A 55 29.66 18.09 -28.17
C SER A 55 29.44 17.33 -26.86
N THR A 56 30.41 17.42 -25.94
CA THR A 56 30.34 16.80 -24.61
C THR A 56 29.05 17.18 -23.87
N THR A 57 28.56 18.40 -24.03
CA THR A 57 27.30 18.86 -23.44
C THR A 57 26.09 18.09 -23.97
N VAL A 58 26.02 17.85 -25.29
CA VAL A 58 24.93 17.09 -25.91
C VAL A 58 24.96 15.64 -25.46
N ALA A 59 26.15 15.03 -25.41
CA ALA A 59 26.34 13.67 -24.92
C ALA A 59 25.87 13.48 -23.48
N LEU A 60 26.21 14.41 -22.59
CA LEU A 60 25.77 14.40 -21.20
C LEU A 60 24.25 14.53 -21.07
N LEU A 61 23.63 15.43 -21.84
CA LEU A 61 22.18 15.62 -21.82
C LEU A 61 21.44 14.35 -22.27
N VAL A 62 21.89 13.72 -23.36
CA VAL A 62 21.28 12.48 -23.86
C VAL A 62 21.37 11.36 -22.83
N GLY A 63 22.56 11.13 -22.25
CA GLY A 63 22.75 10.12 -21.22
C GLY A 63 21.86 10.37 -19.99
N PHE A 64 21.75 11.63 -19.57
CA PHE A 64 20.91 12.02 -18.43
C PHE A 64 19.42 11.81 -18.69
N ILE A 65 18.91 12.21 -19.86
CA ILE A 65 17.51 12.05 -20.24
C ILE A 65 17.09 10.58 -20.28
N ILE A 66 18.00 9.66 -20.63
CA ILE A 66 17.73 8.22 -20.67
C ILE A 66 17.80 7.60 -19.26
N ALA A 67 18.89 7.88 -18.53
CA ALA A 67 19.16 7.19 -17.27
C ALA A 67 18.29 7.70 -16.11
N VAL A 68 18.10 9.02 -16.01
CA VAL A 68 17.56 9.65 -14.79
C VAL A 68 16.09 9.38 -14.57
N PRO A 69 15.17 9.56 -15.54
CA PRO A 69 13.74 9.34 -15.31
C PRO A 69 13.45 7.91 -14.84
N THR A 70 14.06 6.94 -15.49
CA THR A 70 13.88 5.51 -15.20
C THR A 70 14.48 5.12 -13.85
N SER A 71 15.70 5.57 -13.56
CA SER A 71 16.36 5.27 -12.27
C SER A 71 15.62 5.93 -11.11
N LEU A 72 15.17 7.17 -11.30
CA LEU A 72 14.40 7.89 -10.30
C LEU A 72 13.06 7.19 -10.02
N ALA A 73 12.35 6.72 -11.06
CA ALA A 73 11.12 5.95 -10.88
C ALA A 73 11.33 4.66 -10.08
N ILE A 74 12.44 3.95 -10.32
CA ILE A 74 12.80 2.75 -9.54
C ILE A 74 13.09 3.11 -8.08
N LEU A 75 13.91 4.13 -7.84
CA LEU A 75 14.25 4.60 -6.48
C LEU A 75 13.01 5.08 -5.72
N MET A 76 12.09 5.77 -6.38
CA MET A 76 10.82 6.18 -5.80
C MET A 76 9.95 5.01 -5.38
N THR A 77 9.95 3.94 -6.18
CA THR A 77 9.18 2.72 -5.88
C THR A 77 9.76 2.00 -4.66
N LEU A 78 11.10 1.98 -4.53
CA LEU A 78 11.80 1.38 -3.39
C LEU A 78 11.56 2.10 -2.06
N ARG A 79 11.19 3.38 -2.11
CA ARG A 79 10.88 4.18 -0.91
C ARG A 79 9.42 4.08 -0.47
N ARG A 80 8.58 3.35 -1.21
CA ARG A 80 7.17 3.21 -0.84
C ARG A 80 7.06 2.26 0.34
N HIS A 81 6.44 2.68 1.43
CA HIS A 81 6.17 1.79 2.56
C HIS A 81 4.94 2.30 3.27
N ILE A 82 4.05 1.40 3.69
CA ILE A 82 2.88 1.75 4.49
C ILE A 82 3.05 1.12 5.86
N THR A 83 2.92 1.94 6.90
CA THR A 83 3.10 1.51 8.29
C THR A 83 1.91 1.95 9.13
N LEU A 84 1.44 1.06 10.00
CA LEU A 84 0.46 1.35 11.02
C LEU A 84 1.16 1.54 12.38
N TYR A 85 0.92 2.69 12.99
CA TYR A 85 1.37 3.07 14.33
C TYR A 85 0.15 3.21 15.23
N GLY A 86 -0.28 2.12 15.84
CA GLY A 86 -1.50 2.09 16.65
C GLY A 86 -2.74 2.37 15.79
N LYS A 87 -3.24 3.61 15.83
CA LYS A 87 -4.39 4.08 15.03
C LYS A 87 -3.99 4.92 13.81
N LYS A 88 -2.72 5.33 13.72
CA LYS A 88 -2.23 6.20 12.66
C LYS A 88 -1.63 5.39 11.53
N ILE A 89 -2.07 5.66 10.31
CA ILE A 89 -1.60 4.99 9.11
C ILE A 89 -0.75 5.98 8.35
N ARG A 90 0.55 5.69 8.27
CA ARG A 90 1.50 6.50 7.51
C ARG A 90 1.84 5.78 6.21
N ALA A 91 1.55 6.42 5.09
CA ALA A 91 1.99 5.97 3.78
C ALA A 91 3.09 6.89 3.26
N GLN A 92 4.25 6.32 3.01
CA GLN A 92 5.32 7.00 2.30
C GLN A 92 5.22 6.62 0.83
N ALA A 93 4.96 7.58 -0.05
CA ALA A 93 4.83 7.38 -1.49
C ALA A 93 5.84 8.27 -2.23
N GLY A 94 7.08 7.77 -2.39
CA GLY A 94 8.15 8.52 -3.04
C GLY A 94 8.53 9.78 -2.25
N PHE A 95 8.14 10.96 -2.76
CA PHE A 95 8.37 12.25 -2.09
C PHE A 95 7.20 12.73 -1.22
N ARG A 96 6.02 12.11 -1.32
CA ARG A 96 4.86 12.48 -0.52
C ARG A 96 4.72 11.52 0.66
N THR A 97 4.56 12.08 1.85
CA THR A 97 4.13 11.34 3.05
C THR A 97 2.68 11.72 3.35
N GLY A 98 1.79 10.74 3.32
CA GLY A 98 0.42 10.87 3.82
C GLY A 98 0.32 10.21 5.19
N GLU A 99 -0.40 10.84 6.11
CA GLU A 99 -0.70 10.28 7.42
C GLU A 99 -2.19 10.45 7.68
N VAL A 100 -2.88 9.33 7.89
CA VAL A 100 -4.31 9.30 8.20
C VAL A 100 -4.48 8.72 9.59
N ASP A 101 -5.23 9.41 10.45
CA ASP A 101 -5.68 8.83 11.71
C ASP A 101 -6.96 8.03 11.48
N ALA A 102 -6.93 6.72 11.76
CA ALA A 102 -8.09 5.84 11.58
C ALA A 102 -9.31 6.30 12.39
N ALA A 103 -9.11 6.97 13.53
CA ALA A 103 -10.22 7.48 14.35
C ALA A 103 -10.90 8.70 13.73
N GLU A 104 -10.16 9.54 13.00
CA GLU A 104 -10.64 10.79 12.38
C GLU A 104 -10.99 10.62 10.89
N VAL A 105 -11.14 9.38 10.42
CA VAL A 105 -11.48 9.09 9.02
C VAL A 105 -12.87 9.65 8.69
N VAL A 106 -12.94 10.43 7.61
CA VAL A 106 -14.20 10.97 7.06
C VAL A 106 -14.74 10.11 5.92
N THR A 107 -13.89 9.30 5.28
CA THR A 107 -14.30 8.40 4.20
C THR A 107 -13.47 7.13 4.22
N ALA A 108 -14.15 5.99 4.19
CA ALA A 108 -13.54 4.66 4.10
C ALA A 108 -14.18 3.89 2.94
N GLU A 109 -13.36 3.55 1.94
CA GLU A 109 -13.81 2.95 0.67
C GLU A 109 -13.06 1.63 0.41
N LEU A 110 -13.80 0.59 0.02
CA LEU A 110 -13.19 -0.63 -0.53
C LEU A 110 -13.15 -0.51 -2.05
N MET A 111 -11.96 -0.64 -2.62
CA MET A 111 -11.72 -0.48 -4.05
C MET A 111 -11.14 -1.76 -4.63
N VAL A 112 -11.70 -2.21 -5.74
CA VAL A 112 -11.23 -3.39 -6.47
C VAL A 112 -10.77 -2.97 -7.84
N ARG A 113 -9.58 -3.44 -8.23
CA ARG A 113 -9.04 -3.33 -9.57
C ARG A 113 -8.98 -4.72 -10.18
N THR A 114 -9.62 -4.94 -11.31
CA THR A 114 -9.64 -6.22 -12.02
C THR A 114 -8.66 -6.21 -13.19
N GLY A 115 -8.09 -7.37 -13.50
CA GLY A 115 -7.12 -7.54 -14.59
C GLY A 115 -6.38 -8.87 -14.48
N ARG A 116 -5.19 -8.97 -15.10
CA ARG A 116 -4.33 -10.17 -14.97
C ARG A 116 -3.95 -10.47 -13.52
N ILE A 117 -3.76 -9.41 -12.75
CA ILE A 117 -3.62 -9.42 -11.30
C ILE A 117 -4.70 -8.50 -10.76
N SER A 118 -5.69 -9.10 -10.11
CA SER A 118 -6.75 -8.37 -9.42
C SER A 118 -6.24 -7.89 -8.07
N GLU A 119 -6.61 -6.69 -7.66
CA GLU A 119 -6.15 -6.06 -6.43
C GLU A 119 -7.35 -5.55 -5.65
N VAL A 120 -7.41 -5.90 -4.37
CA VAL A 120 -8.34 -5.33 -3.40
C VAL A 120 -7.55 -4.37 -2.55
N SER A 121 -8.03 -3.14 -2.47
CA SER A 121 -7.37 -2.03 -1.77
C SER A 121 -8.40 -1.24 -1.00
N MET A 122 -8.06 -0.79 0.19
CA MET A 122 -8.88 0.12 0.97
C MET A 122 -8.33 1.52 0.84
N LYS A 123 -9.19 2.51 0.68
CA LYS A 123 -8.83 3.93 0.69
C LYS A 123 -9.46 4.59 1.90
N LEU A 124 -8.61 5.16 2.76
CA LEU A 124 -9.02 5.95 3.90
C LEU A 124 -8.67 7.40 3.65
N THR A 125 -9.59 8.30 4.01
CA THR A 125 -9.41 9.75 3.85
C THR A 125 -9.81 10.42 5.14
N ASP A 126 -8.94 11.28 5.65
CA ASP A 126 -9.24 12.22 6.73
C ASP A 126 -9.35 13.65 6.18
N ALA A 127 -9.46 14.65 7.04
CA ALA A 127 -9.57 16.05 6.63
C ALA A 127 -8.33 16.59 5.89
N ARG A 128 -7.16 15.95 6.02
CA ARG A 128 -5.86 16.47 5.58
C ARG A 128 -5.23 15.63 4.46
N SER A 129 -5.52 14.35 4.41
CA SER A 129 -4.83 13.40 3.55
C SER A 129 -5.67 12.17 3.21
N SER A 130 -5.21 11.42 2.21
CA SER A 130 -5.82 10.17 1.79
C SER A 130 -4.72 9.12 1.59
N VAL A 131 -4.98 7.91 2.08
CA VAL A 131 -4.07 6.77 2.00
C VAL A 131 -4.80 5.59 1.38
N ARG A 132 -4.14 4.94 0.40
CA ARG A 132 -4.57 3.65 -0.14
C ARG A 132 -3.71 2.54 0.43
N ILE A 133 -4.36 1.55 1.00
CA ILE A 133 -3.76 0.38 1.63
C ILE A 133 -4.14 -0.84 0.77
N PRO A 134 -3.19 -1.50 0.12
CA PRO A 134 -3.48 -2.73 -0.60
C PRO A 134 -3.72 -3.87 0.41
N LEU A 135 -4.83 -4.58 0.27
CA LEU A 135 -5.26 -5.64 1.21
C LEU A 135 -5.04 -7.04 0.66
N ALA A 136 -5.19 -7.22 -0.65
CA ALA A 136 -4.95 -8.49 -1.31
C ALA A 136 -4.65 -8.34 -2.80
N LEU A 137 -3.88 -9.27 -3.34
CA LEU A 137 -3.62 -9.47 -4.77
C LEU A 137 -4.02 -10.89 -5.15
N TYR A 138 -4.82 -11.03 -6.19
CA TYR A 138 -5.29 -12.33 -6.69
C TYR A 138 -4.93 -12.54 -8.15
N THR A 139 -4.67 -13.79 -8.48
CA THR A 139 -4.43 -14.32 -9.82
C THR A 139 -5.29 -15.55 -10.03
N ALA A 140 -5.34 -16.09 -11.25
CA ALA A 140 -6.20 -17.21 -11.61
C ALA A 140 -6.02 -18.51 -10.77
N GLY A 141 -4.92 -18.66 -10.03
CA GLY A 141 -4.63 -19.87 -9.25
C GLY A 141 -4.27 -19.62 -7.78
N GLY A 142 -4.46 -18.41 -7.27
CA GLY A 142 -4.07 -18.07 -5.91
C GLY A 142 -3.96 -16.58 -5.65
N GLY A 143 -3.73 -16.22 -4.39
CA GLY A 143 -3.59 -14.84 -3.97
C GLY A 143 -2.52 -14.64 -2.90
N ARG A 144 -2.15 -13.38 -2.73
CA ARG A 144 -1.37 -12.88 -1.61
C ARG A 144 -2.19 -11.84 -0.88
N GLU A 145 -2.58 -12.17 0.32
CA GLU A 145 -3.31 -11.30 1.24
C GLU A 145 -2.34 -10.66 2.22
N LEU A 146 -2.79 -9.61 2.90
CA LEU A 146 -2.02 -8.96 3.95
C LEU A 146 -1.87 -9.91 5.16
N GLU A 147 -0.75 -9.83 5.87
CA GLU A 147 -0.48 -10.74 6.99
C GLU A 147 -1.53 -10.61 8.11
N ILE A 148 -1.80 -11.73 8.79
CA ILE A 148 -2.83 -11.84 9.84
C ILE A 148 -2.73 -10.73 10.89
N LEU A 149 -1.52 -10.41 11.37
CA LEU A 149 -1.31 -9.36 12.36
C LEU A 149 -1.66 -7.97 11.80
N ALA A 150 -1.26 -7.70 10.56
CA ALA A 150 -1.54 -6.43 9.88
C ALA A 150 -3.03 -6.25 9.62
N LEU A 151 -3.73 -7.29 9.14
CA LEU A 151 -5.18 -7.29 8.98
C LEU A 151 -5.91 -7.07 10.31
N ARG A 152 -5.50 -7.77 11.37
CA ARG A 152 -6.10 -7.60 12.71
C ARG A 152 -5.94 -6.18 13.21
N LYS A 153 -4.73 -5.63 13.17
CA LYS A 153 -4.46 -4.27 13.65
C LYS A 153 -5.19 -3.21 12.84
N LEU A 154 -5.34 -3.43 11.53
CA LEU A 154 -6.12 -2.56 10.67
C LEU A 154 -7.61 -2.62 11.01
N ALA A 155 -8.16 -3.82 11.24
CA ALA A 155 -9.55 -3.98 11.70
C ALA A 155 -9.80 -3.29 13.05
N ASP A 156 -8.90 -3.46 14.02
CA ASP A 156 -8.96 -2.81 15.33
C ASP A 156 -8.90 -1.27 15.21
N ALA A 157 -8.04 -0.75 14.32
CA ALA A 157 -7.92 0.68 14.08
C ALA A 157 -9.21 1.26 13.49
N LEU A 158 -9.79 0.59 12.48
CA LEU A 158 -11.07 0.97 11.87
C LEU A 158 -12.24 0.89 12.85
N ALA A 159 -12.27 -0.12 13.72
CA ALA A 159 -13.30 -0.28 14.75
C ALA A 159 -13.30 0.87 15.77
N SER A 160 -12.22 1.65 15.84
CA SER A 160 -12.13 2.83 16.69
C SER A 160 -12.67 4.12 16.06
N SER A 161 -13.08 4.07 14.80
CA SER A 161 -13.74 5.17 14.09
C SER A 161 -15.24 5.17 14.38
N GLU A 162 -15.84 6.36 14.47
CA GLU A 162 -17.29 6.52 14.55
C GLU A 162 -17.97 6.42 13.16
N LEU A 163 -17.18 6.30 12.09
CA LEU A 163 -17.68 6.23 10.71
C LEU A 163 -18.28 4.85 10.40
N VAL A 164 -19.56 4.81 10.03
CA VAL A 164 -20.28 3.57 9.69
C VAL A 164 -19.57 2.75 8.59
N PRO A 165 -19.15 3.35 7.44
CA PRO A 165 -18.32 2.66 6.46
C PRO A 165 -17.04 2.03 7.04
N ALA A 166 -16.37 2.68 7.98
CA ALA A 166 -15.16 2.13 8.60
C ALA A 166 -15.47 0.89 9.46
N ALA A 167 -16.59 0.90 10.21
CA ALA A 167 -17.05 -0.26 10.97
C ALA A 167 -17.45 -1.44 10.06
N ALA A 168 -18.09 -1.16 8.92
CA ALA A 168 -18.40 -2.18 7.93
C ALA A 168 -17.12 -2.83 7.36
N LEU A 169 -16.12 -2.03 6.99
CA LEU A 169 -14.83 -2.54 6.54
C LEU A 169 -14.09 -3.32 7.64
N SER A 170 -14.12 -2.85 8.89
CA SER A 170 -13.57 -3.61 10.02
C SER A 170 -14.20 -5.00 10.12
N SER A 171 -15.53 -5.09 9.98
CA SER A 171 -16.26 -6.36 9.99
C SER A 171 -15.83 -7.29 8.84
N VAL A 172 -15.63 -6.75 7.64
CA VAL A 172 -15.13 -7.52 6.49
C VAL A 172 -13.73 -8.07 6.75
N LEU A 173 -12.84 -7.28 7.36
CA LEU A 173 -11.49 -7.74 7.71
C LEU A 173 -11.51 -8.81 8.81
N ILE A 174 -12.41 -8.69 9.80
CA ILE A 174 -12.58 -9.70 10.84
C ILE A 174 -13.10 -11.01 10.24
N GLU A 175 -14.06 -10.95 9.32
CA GLU A 175 -14.57 -12.17 8.67
C GLU A 175 -13.53 -12.79 7.75
N GLN A 176 -12.71 -12.00 7.06
CA GLN A 176 -11.55 -12.49 6.32
C GLN A 176 -10.59 -13.27 7.23
N LEU A 177 -10.27 -12.72 8.41
CA LEU A 177 -9.40 -13.37 9.39
C LEU A 177 -10.01 -14.68 9.92
N ARG A 178 -11.33 -14.73 10.12
CA ARG A 178 -12.04 -15.94 10.56
C ARG A 178 -12.06 -17.01 9.47
N ALA A 179 -12.31 -16.63 8.22
CA ALA A 179 -12.25 -17.52 7.07
C ALA A 179 -10.84 -18.12 6.95
N GLU A 180 -9.79 -17.30 7.05
CA GLU A 180 -8.40 -17.77 7.01
C GLU A 180 -8.07 -18.69 8.19
N ALA A 181 -8.46 -18.34 9.41
CA ALA A 181 -8.20 -19.14 10.61
C ALA A 181 -8.87 -20.52 10.58
N ARG A 182 -10.00 -20.67 9.87
CA ARG A 182 -10.68 -21.95 9.64
C ARG A 182 -10.13 -22.74 8.46
N GLY A 183 -9.16 -22.20 7.72
CA GLY A 183 -8.63 -22.82 6.51
C GLY A 183 -9.59 -22.79 5.33
N ALA A 184 -10.50 -21.80 5.29
CA ALA A 184 -11.51 -21.69 4.24
C ALA A 184 -10.86 -21.43 2.86
N GLY A 185 -11.50 -21.98 1.82
CA GLY A 185 -11.07 -21.79 0.43
C GLY A 185 -11.21 -20.34 -0.02
N LEU A 186 -10.63 -19.98 -1.18
CA LEU A 186 -10.68 -18.61 -1.69
C LEU A 186 -12.12 -18.09 -1.87
N ALA A 187 -13.03 -18.93 -2.37
CA ALA A 187 -14.43 -18.54 -2.60
C ALA A 187 -15.18 -18.16 -1.31
N GLU A 188 -14.72 -18.62 -0.15
CA GLU A 188 -15.31 -18.31 1.16
C GLU A 188 -14.70 -17.05 1.79
N ARG A 189 -13.65 -16.48 1.18
CA ARG A 189 -12.94 -15.32 1.72
C ARG A 189 -13.57 -14.01 1.23
N PRO A 190 -14.07 -13.13 2.11
CA PRO A 190 -14.70 -11.85 1.74
C PRO A 190 -13.91 -11.01 0.73
N LEU A 191 -12.59 -10.91 0.87
CA LEU A 191 -11.77 -10.12 -0.05
C LEU A 191 -11.71 -10.73 -1.46
N TYR A 192 -11.70 -12.05 -1.57
CA TYR A 192 -11.74 -12.71 -2.88
C TYR A 192 -13.12 -12.58 -3.52
N ARG A 193 -14.19 -12.73 -2.74
CA ARG A 193 -15.56 -12.49 -3.20
C ARG A 193 -15.79 -11.07 -3.71
N ALA A 194 -15.13 -10.06 -3.14
CA ALA A 194 -15.15 -8.71 -3.68
C ALA A 194 -14.61 -8.63 -5.12
N VAL A 195 -13.57 -9.42 -5.44
CA VAL A 195 -13.06 -9.52 -6.82
C VAL A 195 -14.05 -10.23 -7.73
N GLU A 196 -14.67 -11.33 -7.27
CA GLU A 196 -15.68 -12.04 -8.04
C GLU A 196 -16.90 -11.17 -8.36
N LEU A 197 -17.41 -10.44 -7.36
CA LEU A 197 -18.53 -9.51 -7.52
C LEU A 197 -18.25 -8.44 -8.58
N VAL A 198 -17.07 -7.84 -8.56
CA VAL A 198 -16.67 -6.80 -9.53
C VAL A 198 -16.37 -7.38 -10.91
N SER A 199 -15.79 -8.58 -10.95
CA SER A 199 -15.49 -9.27 -12.22
C SER A 199 -16.78 -9.71 -12.92
N ALA A 200 -17.75 -10.24 -12.17
CA ALA A 200 -19.04 -10.68 -12.70
C ALA A 200 -19.88 -9.52 -13.25
N THR A 201 -19.78 -8.34 -12.64
CA THR A 201 -20.47 -7.12 -13.10
C THR A 201 -19.78 -6.41 -14.25
N GLY A 202 -18.61 -6.90 -14.72
CA GLY A 202 -17.89 -6.32 -15.84
C GLY A 202 -17.33 -4.91 -15.58
N ARG A 203 -17.19 -4.50 -14.31
CA ARG A 203 -16.70 -3.17 -13.94
C ARG A 203 -15.17 -3.15 -14.03
N VAL A 204 -14.66 -2.58 -15.13
CA VAL A 204 -13.21 -2.42 -15.40
C VAL A 204 -12.86 -0.95 -15.64
N PRO A 205 -11.62 -0.52 -15.31
CA PRO A 205 -10.54 -1.31 -14.70
C PRO A 205 -10.52 -1.25 -13.16
N ARG A 206 -11.21 -0.28 -12.56
CA ARG A 206 -11.17 -0.04 -11.11
C ARG A 206 -12.50 0.53 -10.62
N THR A 207 -13.04 -0.05 -9.57
CA THR A 207 -14.33 0.34 -8.99
C THR A 207 -14.24 0.45 -7.48
N THR A 208 -15.10 1.30 -6.91
CA THR A 208 -15.34 1.37 -5.47
C THR A 208 -16.60 0.59 -5.19
N LEU A 209 -16.56 -0.31 -4.20
CA LEU A 209 -17.74 -1.05 -3.77
C LEU A 209 -18.67 -0.11 -3.02
N THR A 210 -19.96 -0.25 -3.27
CA THR A 210 -21.02 0.43 -2.52
C THR A 210 -21.20 -0.20 -1.14
N ASP A 211 -21.82 0.54 -0.20
CA ASP A 211 -22.06 0.04 1.15
C ASP A 211 -22.85 -1.27 1.17
N HIS A 212 -23.83 -1.41 0.25
CA HIS A 212 -24.59 -2.64 0.08
C HIS A 212 -23.70 -3.81 -0.38
N GLU A 213 -22.81 -3.56 -1.34
CA GLU A 213 -21.88 -4.58 -1.83
C GLU A 213 -20.87 -4.98 -0.76
N VAL A 214 -20.41 -4.04 0.06
CA VAL A 214 -19.54 -4.32 1.21
C VAL A 214 -20.28 -5.16 2.26
N ALA A 215 -21.53 -4.82 2.58
CA ALA A 215 -22.35 -5.58 3.51
C ALA A 215 -22.57 -7.03 3.03
N GLY A 216 -22.84 -7.22 1.73
CA GLY A 216 -23.00 -8.55 1.13
C GLY A 216 -21.73 -9.40 1.10
N LEU A 217 -20.56 -8.86 1.48
CA LEU A 217 -19.34 -9.66 1.67
C LEU A 217 -19.32 -10.40 3.02
N LEU A 218 -20.25 -10.12 3.93
CA LEU A 218 -20.34 -10.73 5.27
C LEU A 218 -21.28 -11.93 5.34
N ASP A 219 -22.15 -12.09 4.35
CA ASP A 219 -23.12 -13.19 4.22
C ASP A 219 -22.46 -14.42 3.60
#